data_AF-A0A966HD55-F1
#
_entry.id   AF-A0A966HD55-F1
#
_cell.length_a   1.000
_cell.length_b   1.000
_cell.length_c   1.000
_cell.angle_alpha   90.00
_cell.angle_beta   90.00
_cell.angle_gamma   90.00
#
_symmetry.space_group_name_H-M   'P 1'
#
loop_
_entity.id
_entity.type
_entity.pdbx_description
1 polymer ?
#
loop_
_entity_poly.entity_id
_entity_poly.type
_entity_poly.pdbx_seq_one_letter_code
_entity_poly.pdbx_strand_id
1 'polypeptide(L)'
;MTTHDQLVAYIEEKSIGLNADYFYSLASDYRIDPGFALATWILETGWGKSSAWLNNNNPAGITCSTGYCTYSSKEEGLIAMFDLLQSYTEGSISYIGQRTTPQTIRAVWSEAEDTSKVVGLWRAIYD
;
A
#
# COMPACT_ATOMS: atom_id res chain seq x y z
N MET A 1 -3.75 -14.99 -0.79
CA MET A 1 -2.65 -14.01 -0.88
C MET A 1 -2.28 -13.90 -2.33
N THR A 2 -2.12 -12.69 -2.87
CA THR A 2 -1.66 -12.46 -4.26
C THR A 2 -0.29 -13.13 -4.45
N THR A 3 -0.12 -13.86 -5.55
CA THR A 3 1.16 -14.52 -5.87
C THR A 3 2.17 -13.54 -6.45
N HIS A 4 3.44 -13.94 -6.48
CA HIS A 4 4.51 -13.14 -7.11
C HIS A 4 4.22 -12.91 -8.60
N ASP A 5 3.90 -13.98 -9.35
CA ASP A 5 3.55 -13.89 -10.77
C ASP A 5 2.37 -12.95 -11.05
N GLN A 6 1.32 -13.00 -10.23
CA GLN A 6 0.17 -12.09 -10.36
C GLN A 6 0.57 -10.63 -10.16
N LEU A 7 1.41 -10.35 -9.15
CA LEU A 7 1.89 -9.01 -8.87
C LEU A 7 2.77 -8.48 -10.02
N VAL A 8 3.72 -9.30 -10.48
CA VAL A 8 4.63 -8.95 -11.59
C VAL A 8 3.84 -8.66 -12.85
N ALA A 9 2.95 -9.58 -13.25
CA ALA A 9 2.14 -9.43 -14.44
C ALA A 9 1.33 -8.11 -14.43
N TYR A 10 0.70 -7.79 -13.29
CA TYR A 10 -0.09 -6.56 -13.18
C TYR A 10 0.78 -5.29 -13.23
N ILE A 11 1.93 -5.28 -12.54
CA ILE A 11 2.87 -4.14 -12.56
C ILE A 11 3.37 -3.88 -13.98
N GLU A 12 3.71 -4.93 -14.73
CA GLU A 12 4.17 -4.83 -16.12
C GLU A 12 3.05 -4.38 -17.06
N GLU A 13 1.87 -5.01 -16.99
CA GLU A 13 0.73 -4.68 -17.84
C GLU A 13 0.31 -3.21 -17.69
N LYS A 14 0.32 -2.70 -16.46
CA LYS A 14 -0.05 -1.30 -16.16
C LYS A 14 1.12 -0.33 -16.25
N SER A 15 2.32 -0.79 -16.60
CA SER A 15 3.56 0.01 -16.65
C SER A 15 3.81 0.79 -15.36
N ILE A 16 3.58 0.15 -14.21
CA ILE A 16 3.81 0.73 -12.89
C ILE A 16 5.32 0.76 -12.63
N GLY A 17 5.87 1.94 -12.33
CA GLY A 17 7.30 2.14 -12.11
C GLY A 17 7.83 1.67 -10.76
N LEU A 18 7.40 0.50 -10.30
CA LEU A 18 7.87 -0.15 -9.07
C LEU A 18 8.71 -1.39 -9.41
N ASN A 19 9.69 -1.70 -8.57
CA ASN A 19 10.39 -2.97 -8.62
C ASN A 19 9.50 -4.06 -7.98
N ALA A 20 8.94 -4.94 -8.81
CA ALA A 20 7.98 -5.96 -8.37
C ALA A 20 8.59 -6.97 -7.38
N ASP A 21 9.84 -7.40 -7.60
CA ASP A 21 10.52 -8.35 -6.72
C ASP A 21 10.74 -7.76 -5.33
N TYR A 22 11.24 -6.52 -5.27
CA TYR A 22 11.44 -5.82 -4.01
C TYR A 22 10.12 -5.59 -3.27
N PHE A 23 9.08 -5.16 -4.00
CA PHE A 23 7.76 -4.92 -3.42
C PHE A 23 7.16 -6.21 -2.85
N TYR A 24 7.28 -7.33 -3.55
CA TYR A 24 6.83 -8.64 -3.08
C TYR A 24 7.61 -9.13 -1.85
N SER A 25 8.93 -8.92 -1.83
CA SER A 25 9.77 -9.26 -0.68
C SER A 25 9.33 -8.48 0.56
N LEU A 26 9.12 -7.16 0.44
CA LEU A 26 8.60 -6.34 1.54
C LEU A 26 7.25 -6.83 2.03
N ALA A 27 6.32 -7.11 1.11
CA ALA A 27 5.00 -7.63 1.48
C ALA A 27 5.11 -8.94 2.29
N SER A 28 6.03 -9.82 1.90
CA SER A 28 6.30 -11.07 2.62
C SER A 28 6.88 -10.82 4.01
N ASP A 29 7.88 -9.93 4.13
CA ASP A 29 8.53 -9.60 5.41
C ASP A 29 7.54 -9.00 6.42
N TYR A 30 6.64 -8.15 5.94
CA TYR A 30 5.61 -7.52 6.77
C TYR A 30 4.34 -8.35 6.94
N ARG A 31 4.26 -9.52 6.28
CA ARG A 31 3.08 -10.41 6.27
C ARG A 31 1.80 -9.72 5.77
N ILE A 32 1.98 -8.84 4.78
CA ILE A 32 0.90 -8.13 4.10
C ILE A 32 0.64 -8.76 2.74
N ASP A 33 -0.62 -8.85 2.34
CA ASP A 33 -0.97 -9.29 0.99
C ASP A 33 -0.40 -8.30 -0.05
N PRO A 34 0.46 -8.75 -0.99
CA PRO A 34 1.16 -7.83 -1.90
C PRO A 34 0.21 -7.11 -2.86
N GLY A 35 -0.87 -7.76 -3.30
CA GLY A 35 -1.89 -7.10 -4.11
C GLY A 35 -2.61 -6.01 -3.33
N PHE A 36 -2.87 -6.22 -2.04
CA PHE A 36 -3.51 -5.22 -1.19
C PHE A 36 -2.59 -4.00 -0.96
N ALA A 37 -1.31 -4.25 -0.70
CA ALA A 37 -0.32 -3.18 -0.61
C ALA A 37 -0.21 -2.39 -1.93
N LEU A 38 -0.19 -3.08 -3.07
CA LEU A 38 -0.14 -2.42 -4.38
C LEU A 38 -1.42 -1.61 -4.65
N ALA A 39 -2.60 -2.16 -4.36
CA ALA A 39 -3.88 -1.46 -4.52
C ALA A 39 -3.94 -0.19 -3.66
N THR A 40 -3.41 -0.25 -2.44
CA THR A 40 -3.28 0.91 -1.55
C THR A 40 -2.33 1.94 -2.16
N TRP A 41 -1.12 1.52 -2.57
CA TRP A 41 -0.17 2.41 -3.22
C TRP A 41 -0.75 3.07 -4.47
N ILE A 42 -1.45 2.33 -5.34
CA ILE A 42 -2.07 2.86 -6.56
C ILE A 42 -3.08 3.97 -6.23
N LEU A 43 -3.94 3.74 -5.23
CA LEU A 43 -4.93 4.73 -4.83
C LEU A 43 -4.26 5.99 -4.28
N GLU A 44 -3.38 5.84 -3.30
CA GLU A 44 -2.80 6.95 -2.54
C GLU A 44 -1.80 7.77 -3.38
N THR A 45 -1.13 7.14 -4.34
CA THR A 45 -0.22 7.82 -5.28
C THR A 45 -0.89 8.27 -6.57
N GLY A 46 -2.17 7.93 -6.79
CA GLY A 46 -2.82 8.17 -8.07
C GLY A 46 -2.06 7.53 -9.24
N TRP A 47 -1.77 6.23 -9.13
CA TRP A 47 -0.97 5.47 -10.11
C TRP A 47 0.49 5.95 -10.22
N GLY A 48 1.10 6.33 -9.10
CA GLY A 48 2.49 6.81 -9.05
C GLY A 48 2.69 8.22 -9.58
N LYS A 49 1.63 9.04 -9.67
CA LYS A 49 1.66 10.37 -10.29
C LYS A 49 1.54 11.52 -9.28
N SER A 50 1.24 11.23 -8.02
CA SER A 50 1.10 12.25 -6.99
C SER A 50 2.41 12.98 -6.75
N SER A 51 2.34 14.28 -6.49
CA SER A 51 3.52 15.08 -6.13
C SER A 51 4.18 14.59 -4.85
N ALA A 52 3.39 14.09 -3.88
CA ALA A 52 3.90 13.50 -2.65
C ALA A 52 4.80 12.28 -2.92
N TRP A 53 4.41 11.41 -3.85
CA TRP A 53 5.24 10.28 -4.25
C TRP A 53 6.47 10.73 -5.04
N LEU A 54 6.26 11.56 -6.07
CA LEU A 54 7.31 11.93 -7.01
C LEU A 54 8.40 12.79 -6.39
N ASN A 55 8.03 13.70 -5.47
CA ASN A 55 8.96 14.68 -4.91
C ASN A 55 9.41 14.36 -3.49
N ASN A 56 8.58 13.63 -2.71
CA ASN A 56 8.83 13.39 -1.30
C ASN A 56 8.98 11.91 -0.95
N ASN A 57 8.96 11.03 -1.96
CA ASN A 57 8.98 9.58 -1.78
C ASN A 57 7.88 9.06 -0.84
N ASN A 58 6.74 9.76 -0.73
CA ASN A 58 5.66 9.41 0.20
C ASN A 58 4.58 8.59 -0.53
N PRO A 59 4.50 7.27 -0.31
CA PRO A 59 3.64 6.38 -1.09
C PRO A 59 2.18 6.32 -0.65
N ALA A 60 1.84 6.87 0.52
CA ALA A 60 0.54 6.65 1.15
C ALA A 60 -0.05 7.92 1.79
N GLY A 61 0.45 9.10 1.42
CA GLY A 61 0.04 10.36 2.05
C GLY A 61 0.32 10.39 3.55
N ILE A 62 1.39 9.72 3.99
CA ILE A 62 1.72 9.55 5.41
C ILE A 62 1.99 10.91 6.04
N THR A 63 1.32 11.21 7.16
CA THR A 63 1.49 12.46 7.90
C THR A 63 2.46 12.29 9.06
N CYS A 64 3.23 13.34 9.28
CA CYS A 64 4.19 13.54 10.34
C CYS A 64 3.79 14.80 11.16
N SER A 65 4.49 15.08 12.25
CA SER A 65 4.14 16.17 13.19
C SER A 65 3.97 17.56 12.56
N THR A 66 4.56 17.83 11.40
CA THR A 66 4.53 19.14 10.73
C THR A 66 4.00 19.09 9.28
N GLY A 67 3.23 18.06 8.90
CA GLY A 67 2.67 17.92 7.55
C GLY A 67 2.90 16.52 6.96
N TYR A 68 2.96 16.40 5.63
CA TYR A 68 3.29 15.11 4.99
C TYR A 68 4.76 14.73 5.24
N CYS A 69 5.01 13.46 5.55
CA CYS A 69 6.35 12.93 5.68
C CYS A 69 7.11 13.00 4.33
N THR A 70 8.42 13.15 4.40
CA THR A 70 9.35 13.06 3.28
C THR A 70 10.40 12.00 3.62
N TYR A 71 10.71 11.15 2.65
CA TYR A 71 11.68 10.06 2.82
C TYR A 71 12.87 10.25 1.90
N SER A 72 14.03 9.71 2.30
CA SER A 72 15.30 9.90 1.58
C SER A 72 15.32 9.12 0.26
N SER A 73 14.57 8.02 0.17
CA SER A 73 14.39 7.24 -1.05
C SER A 73 12.98 6.65 -1.17
N LYS A 74 12.65 6.17 -2.37
CA LYS A 74 11.40 5.45 -2.64
C LYS A 74 11.30 4.17 -1.80
N GLU A 75 12.42 3.48 -1.60
CA GLU A 75 12.52 2.28 -0.79
C GLU A 75 12.20 2.57 0.67
N GLU A 76 12.73 3.67 1.24
CA GLU A 76 12.42 4.09 2.61
C GLU A 76 10.93 4.47 2.76
N GLY A 77 10.36 5.16 1.77
CA GLY A 77 8.93 5.44 1.73
C GLY A 77 8.08 4.18 1.71
N LEU A 78 8.42 3.20 0.87
CA LEU A 78 7.73 1.91 0.81
C LEU A 78 7.81 1.17 2.15
N ILE A 79 8.98 1.12 2.79
CA ILE A 79 9.14 0.55 4.13
C ILE A 79 8.17 1.20 5.12
N ALA A 80 8.06 2.54 5.12
CA ALA A 80 7.13 3.25 6.00
C ALA A 80 5.65 2.94 5.69
N MET A 81 5.29 2.72 4.43
CA MET A 81 3.94 2.27 4.06
C MET A 81 3.64 0.87 4.61
N PHE A 82 4.58 -0.06 4.46
CA PHE A 82 4.40 -1.43 4.93
C PHE A 82 4.35 -1.51 6.45
N ASP A 83 5.15 -0.71 7.15
CA ASP A 83 5.08 -0.57 8.61
C ASP A 83 3.71 -0.04 9.06
N LEU A 84 3.19 0.98 8.36
CA LEU A 84 1.86 1.51 8.61
C LEU A 84 0.78 0.46 8.33
N LEU A 85 0.82 -0.26 7.19
CA LEU A 85 -0.09 -1.36 6.88
C LEU A 85 -0.06 -2.45 7.96
N GLN A 86 1.12 -2.84 8.41
CA GLN A 86 1.28 -3.82 9.48
C GLN A 86 0.62 -3.35 10.78
N SER A 87 0.81 -2.08 11.18
CA SER A 87 0.19 -1.55 12.41
C SER A 87 -1.36 -1.60 12.37
N TYR A 88 -1.95 -1.47 11.18
CA TYR A 88 -3.39 -1.57 10.96
C TYR A 88 -3.89 -3.02 10.88
N THR A 89 -3.00 -4.01 10.75
CA THR A 89 -3.37 -5.43 10.63
C THR A 89 -3.11 -6.23 11.91
N GLU A 90 -2.00 -5.97 12.61
CA GLU A 90 -1.58 -6.76 13.77
C GLU A 90 -2.30 -6.39 15.08
N GLY A 91 -3.10 -5.32 15.06
CA GLY A 91 -3.81 -4.83 16.25
C GLY A 91 -2.90 -4.17 17.28
N SER A 92 -1.70 -3.73 16.87
CA SER A 92 -0.80 -2.92 17.70
C SER A 92 -1.39 -1.56 18.06
N ILE A 93 -2.36 -1.07 17.28
CA ILE A 93 -3.15 0.12 17.56
C ILE A 93 -4.48 -0.29 18.23
N SER A 94 -4.60 -0.02 19.53
CA SER A 94 -5.70 -0.53 20.38
C SER A 94 -7.10 -0.16 19.90
N TYR A 95 -7.31 1.04 19.34
CA TYR A 95 -8.63 1.47 18.85
C TYR A 95 -8.98 0.89 17.47
N ILE A 96 -8.00 0.38 16.74
CA ILE A 96 -8.19 -0.27 15.44
C ILE A 96 -8.49 -1.77 15.62
N GLY A 97 -7.79 -2.40 16.57
CA GLY A 97 -7.85 -3.85 16.80
C GLY A 97 -7.21 -4.64 15.67
N GLN A 98 -7.24 -5.97 15.77
CA GLN A 98 -6.71 -6.83 14.69
C GLN A 98 -7.66 -6.80 13.49
N ARG A 99 -7.12 -6.58 12.29
CA ARG A 99 -7.87 -6.55 11.02
C ARG A 99 -7.14 -7.40 9.99
N THR A 100 -7.83 -8.35 9.38
CA THR A 100 -7.19 -9.36 8.52
C THR A 100 -7.67 -9.35 7.07
N THR A 101 -8.56 -8.42 6.71
CA THR A 101 -9.07 -8.33 5.33
C THR A 101 -8.89 -6.92 4.77
N PRO A 102 -8.61 -6.75 3.47
CA PRO A 102 -8.47 -5.44 2.83
C PRO A 102 -9.63 -4.48 3.14
N GLN A 103 -10.86 -5.01 3.14
CA GLN A 103 -12.05 -4.23 3.49
C GLN A 103 -12.03 -3.72 4.93
N THR A 104 -11.69 -4.59 5.89
CA THR A 104 -11.72 -4.23 7.32
C THR A 104 -10.55 -3.34 7.73
N ILE A 105 -9.42 -3.42 7.00
CA ILE A 105 -8.25 -2.55 7.14
C ILE A 105 -8.54 -1.16 6.56
N ARG A 106 -9.10 -1.07 5.34
CA ARG A 106 -9.36 0.23 4.71
C ARG A 106 -10.48 1.02 5.37
N ALA A 107 -11.49 0.34 5.91
CA ALA A 107 -12.60 1.00 6.61
C ALA A 107 -12.18 1.81 7.86
N VAL A 108 -10.96 1.60 8.38
CA VAL A 108 -10.41 2.34 9.52
C VAL A 108 -9.24 3.25 9.13
N TRP A 109 -8.69 3.10 7.92
CA TRP A 109 -7.62 3.95 7.38
C TRP A 109 -8.18 5.20 6.68
N SER A 110 -9.28 5.07 5.94
CA SER A 110 -9.86 6.18 5.17
C SER A 110 -11.39 6.18 5.19
N GLU A 111 -11.97 7.20 4.55
CA GLU A 111 -13.38 7.35 4.24
C GLU A 111 -13.93 6.14 3.46
N ALA A 112 -15.22 5.85 3.64
CA ALA A 112 -15.87 4.64 3.12
C ALA A 112 -15.78 4.46 1.59
N GLU A 113 -15.70 5.56 0.82
CA GLU A 113 -15.61 5.53 -0.64
C GLU A 113 -14.28 4.93 -1.14
N ASP A 114 -13.19 5.14 -0.41
CA ASP A 114 -11.86 4.65 -0.78
C ASP A 114 -11.73 3.14 -0.56
N THR A 115 -12.51 2.58 0.36
CA THR A 115 -12.50 1.15 0.66
C THR A 115 -12.94 0.33 -0.56
N SER A 116 -14.02 0.73 -1.24
CA SER A 116 -14.50 0.03 -2.43
C SER A 116 -13.51 0.09 -3.59
N LYS A 117 -12.80 1.22 -3.76
CA LYS A 117 -11.77 1.39 -4.80
C LYS A 117 -10.57 0.48 -4.55
N VAL A 118 -10.05 0.43 -3.32
CA VAL A 118 -8.93 -0.47 -2.97
C VAL A 118 -9.34 -1.93 -3.14
N VAL A 119 -10.54 -2.33 -2.68
CA VAL A 119 -11.01 -3.72 -2.85
C VAL A 119 -11.19 -4.07 -4.33
N GLY A 120 -11.68 -3.14 -5.16
CA GLY A 120 -11.80 -3.33 -6.60
C GLY A 120 -10.44 -3.51 -7.29
N LEU A 121 -9.48 -2.63 -7.01
CA LEU A 121 -8.10 -2.74 -7.51
C LEU A 121 -7.43 -4.03 -7.06
N TRP A 122 -7.58 -4.37 -5.78
CA TRP A 122 -7.06 -5.60 -5.22
C TRP A 122 -7.56 -6.83 -5.97
N ARG A 123 -8.87 -6.93 -6.22
CA ARG A 123 -9.47 -8.02 -7.00
C ARG A 123 -8.95 -8.06 -8.44
N ALA A 124 -8.80 -6.91 -9.09
CA ALA A 124 -8.28 -6.83 -10.46
C ALA A 124 -6.81 -7.27 -10.59
N ILE A 125 -6.06 -7.39 -9.49
CA ILE A 125 -4.70 -7.97 -9.49
C ILE A 125 -4.75 -9.50 -9.48
N TYR A 126 -5.86 -10.11 -9.03
CA TYR A 126 -6.03 -11.58 -9.01
C TYR A 126 -6.57 -12.14 -10.33
N ASP A 127 -7.45 -11.38 -10.98
CA ASP A 127 -8.20 -11.79 -12.17
C ASP A 127 -7.32 -11.76 -13.43
#